data_AF-A0A968ZJ88-F1
#
_entry.id   AF-A0A968ZJ88-F1
#
_cell.length_a   1.000
_cell.length_b   1.000
_cell.length_c   1.000
_cell.angle_alpha   90.00
_cell.angle_beta   90.00
_cell.angle_gamma   90.00
#
_symmetry.space_group_name_H-M   'P 1'
#
loop_
_entity.id
_entity.type
_entity.pdbx_description
1 polymer ?
#
loop_
_entity_poly.entity_id
_entity_poly.type
_entity_poly.pdbx_seq_one_letter_code
_entity_poly.pdbx_strand_id
1 'polypeptide(L)' 'MTIIETRTEPMVINMGPQHPSMHGVLRLMVTLDGENVIDCEPVIGYLHRGMEKIAESRTNIMFIPYVSR' A
#
# COMPACT_ATOMS: atom_id res chain seq x y z
N MET A 1 20.00 -3.85 22.42
CA MET A 1 19.97 -3.51 20.98
C MET A 1 20.10 -4.82 20.23
N THR A 2 19.03 -5.26 19.57
CA THR A 2 19.06 -6.48 18.76
C THR A 2 19.88 -6.18 17.51
N ILE A 3 20.94 -6.94 17.32
CA ILE A 3 21.80 -6.89 16.14
C ILE A 3 21.15 -7.75 15.05
N ILE A 4 21.09 -7.22 13.83
CA ILE A 4 20.59 -7.94 12.67
C ILE A 4 21.70 -8.87 12.20
N GLU A 5 21.42 -10.18 12.13
CA GLU A 5 22.37 -11.17 11.62
C GLU A 5 22.26 -11.27 10.09
N THR A 6 23.40 -11.36 9.42
CA THR A 6 23.48 -11.58 7.98
C THR A 6 23.29 -13.05 7.67
N ARG A 7 22.30 -13.37 6.82
CA ARG A 7 21.98 -14.73 6.35
C ARG A 7 22.00 -14.76 4.82
N THR A 8 22.14 -15.96 4.24
CA THR A 8 22.13 -16.17 2.78
C THR A 8 20.71 -16.32 2.22
N GLU A 9 19.70 -16.28 3.08
CA GLU A 9 18.29 -16.40 2.71
C GLU A 9 17.77 -15.09 2.10
N PRO A 10 16.74 -15.15 1.24
CA PRO A 10 16.09 -13.95 0.71
C PRO A 10 15.59 -13.04 1.84
N MET A 11 15.85 -11.75 1.71
CA MET A 11 15.50 -10.75 2.70
C MET A 11 14.12 -10.17 2.41
N VAL A 12 13.24 -10.17 3.41
CA VAL A 12 11.95 -9.47 3.32
C VAL A 12 12.09 -8.07 3.88
N ILE A 13 11.91 -7.06 3.04
CA ILE A 13 11.91 -5.65 3.42
C ILE A 13 10.48 -5.10 3.34
N ASN A 14 10.06 -4.45 4.41
CA ASN A 14 8.78 -3.76 4.45
C ASN A 14 8.96 -2.29 4.04
N MET A 15 8.54 -1.95 2.82
CA MET A 15 8.37 -0.56 2.41
C MET A 15 7.05 -0.06 3.01
N GLY A 16 7.14 0.61 4.15
CA GLY A 16 5.98 0.98 4.94
C GLY A 16 5.05 1.99 4.26
N PRO A 17 3.80 2.11 4.76
CA PRO A 17 2.77 3.00 4.20
C PRO A 17 3.16 4.49 4.21
N GLN A 18 4.08 4.89 5.08
CA GLN A 18 4.57 6.27 5.20
C GLN A 18 5.82 6.53 4.33
N HIS A 19 6.16 5.63 3.39
CA HIS A 19 7.33 5.88 2.55
C HIS A 19 7.18 7.24 1.84
N PRO A 20 8.24 8.06 1.80
CA PRO A 20 8.16 9.38 1.20
C PRO A 20 7.87 9.23 -0.30
N SER A 21 6.66 9.62 -0.72
CA SER A 21 6.23 9.59 -2.11
C SER A 21 5.00 10.48 -2.35
N MET A 22 4.78 10.84 -3.62
CA MET A 22 3.58 11.55 -4.08
C MET A 22 2.48 10.62 -4.60
N HIS A 23 2.74 9.30 -4.72
CA HIS A 23 1.79 8.35 -5.31
C HIS A 23 0.72 7.84 -4.33
N GLY A 24 0.62 8.44 -3.14
CA GLY A 24 -0.31 8.04 -2.08
C GLY A 24 0.31 7.05 -1.10
N VAL A 25 -0.57 6.35 -0.35
CA VAL A 25 -0.19 5.43 0.72
C VAL A 25 -0.20 4.01 0.20
N LEU A 26 0.99 3.41 0.11
CA LEU A 26 1.19 2.03 -0.35
C LEU A 26 2.17 1.33 0.58
N ARG A 27 1.89 0.08 0.95
CA ARG A 27 2.85 -0.77 1.64
C ARG A 27 3.26 -1.90 0.70
N LEU A 28 4.56 -2.11 0.55
CA LEU A 28 5.10 -3.21 -0.23
C LEU A 28 5.93 -4.11 0.69
N MET A 29 5.58 -5.39 0.79
CA MET A 29 6.49 -6.38 1.34
C MET A 29 7.30 -6.96 0.19
N VAL A 30 8.55 -6.51 0.08
CA VAL A 30 9.43 -6.87 -1.03
C VAL A 30 10.38 -7.95 -0.54
N THR A 31 10.43 -9.07 -1.26
CA THR A 31 11.41 -10.12 -1.01
C THR A 31 12.56 -9.97 -1.99
N LEU A 32 13.77 -9.84 -1.47
CA LEU A 32 14.99 -9.53 -2.21
C LEU A 32 15.99 -10.67 -2.12
N ASP A 33 16.60 -10.99 -3.26
CA ASP A 33 17.83 -11.79 -3.35
C ASP A 33 18.96 -10.85 -3.84
N GLY A 34 19.69 -10.28 -2.90
CA GLY A 34 20.63 -9.19 -3.17
C GLY A 34 19.92 -7.95 -3.72
N GLU A 35 20.28 -7.53 -4.93
CA GLU A 35 19.68 -6.38 -5.63
C GLU A 35 18.47 -6.79 -6.51
N ASN A 36 18.17 -8.08 -6.61
CA ASN A 36 17.07 -8.59 -7.41
C ASN A 36 15.80 -8.74 -6.58
N VAL A 37 14.67 -8.28 -7.11
CA VAL A 37 13.35 -8.52 -6.52
C VAL A 37 12.84 -9.88 -6.98
N ILE A 38 12.62 -10.80 -6.04
CA ILE A 38 12.03 -12.11 -6.34
C ILE A 38 10.51 -12.09 -6.22
N ASP A 39 9.98 -11.31 -5.28
CA ASP A 39 8.54 -11.18 -5.04
C ASP A 39 8.21 -9.83 -4.40
N CYS A 40 6.97 -9.38 -4.60
CA CYS A 40 6.46 -8.14 -4.02
C CYS A 40 4.96 -8.30 -3.73
N GLU A 41 4.60 -8.29 -2.44
CA GLU A 41 3.21 -8.29 -2.00
C GLU A 41 2.76 -6.84 -1.72
N PRO A 42 1.87 -6.27 -2.56
CA PRO A 42 1.30 -4.96 -2.30
C PRO A 42 0.15 -5.06 -1.29
N VAL A 43 0.33 -4.45 -0.13
CA VAL A 43 -0.75 -4.29 0.85
C VAL A 43 -1.44 -2.94 0.58
N ILE A 44 -2.64 -3.03 0.01
CA ILE A 44 -3.49 -1.90 -0.35
C ILE A 44 -4.68 -1.75 0.61
N GLY A 45 -5.44 -0.66 0.46
CA GLY A 45 -6.68 -0.45 1.22
C GLY A 45 -6.55 0.53 2.40
N TYR A 46 -5.35 1.08 2.64
CA TYR A 46 -5.15 2.12 3.68
C TYR A 46 -6.02 3.37 3.48
N LEU A 47 -6.45 3.64 2.24
CA LEU A 47 -7.36 4.74 1.90
C LEU A 47 -8.70 4.26 1.33
N HIS A 48 -9.14 3.05 1.70
CA HIS A 48 -10.46 2.57 1.30
C HIS A 48 -11.56 3.34 2.06
N ARG A 49 -12.22 4.29 1.38
CA ARG A 49 -13.26 5.16 1.96
C ARG A 49 -14.70 4.63 1.81
N GLY A 50 -14.90 3.43 1.25
CA GLY A 50 -16.23 2.86 1.05
C GLY A 50 -17.11 3.65 0.09
N MET A 51 -16.52 4.23 -0.97
CA MET A 51 -17.22 5.10 -1.93
C MET A 51 -18.41 4.39 -2.59
N GLU A 52 -18.29 3.09 -2.85
CA GLU A 52 -19.36 2.24 -3.40
C GLU A 52 -20.60 2.23 -2.48
N LYS A 53 -20.39 2.06 -1.17
CA LYS A 53 -21.48 2.05 -0.19
C LYS A 53 -22.12 3.43 -0.03
N ILE A 54 -21.32 4.49 -0.12
CA ILE A 54 -21.82 5.88 -0.04
C ILE A 54 -22.72 6.18 -1.25
N ALA A 55 -22.39 5.66 -2.44
CA ALA A 55 -23.17 5.87 -3.66
C ALA A 55 -24.59 5.28 -3.54
N GLU A 56 -24.77 4.16 -2.83
CA GLU A 56 -26.09 3.54 -2.64
C GLU A 56 -27.10 4.46 -1.93
N SER A 57 -26.62 5.35 -1.05
CA SER A 57 -27.46 6.24 -0.23
C SER A 57 -27.49 7.68 -0.74
N ARG A 58 -27.02 7.95 -1.96
CA ARG A 58 -26.94 9.31 -2.54
C ARG A 58 -27.53 9.33 -3.95
N THR A 59 -28.32 10.37 -4.24
CA THR A 59 -28.75 10.66 -5.61
C THR A 59 -27.56 11.17 -6.42
N ASN A 60 -27.66 11.06 -7.75
CA ASN A 60 -26.58 11.41 -8.66
C ASN A 60 -25.97 12.79 -8.38
N ILE A 61 -26.79 13.84 -8.22
CA ILE A 61 -26.31 15.21 -7.98
C ILE A 61 -25.52 15.30 -6.67
N MET A 62 -25.92 14.56 -5.63
CA MET A 62 -25.23 14.54 -4.35
C MET A 62 -23.92 13.74 -4.39
N PHE A 63 -23.79 12.77 -5.31
CA PHE A 63 -22.59 11.95 -5.44
C PHE A 63 -21.55 12.56 -6.39
N ILE A 64 -21.91 13.46 -7.31
CA ILE A 64 -20.96 14.13 -8.23
C ILE A 64 -19.69 14.67 -7.53
N PRO A 65 -19.76 15.34 -6.36
CA PRO A 65 -18.56 15.85 -5.68
C PRO A 65 -17.63 14.77 -5.13
N TYR A 66 -18.10 13.53 -4.99
CA TYR A 66 -17.31 12.41 -4.47
C TYR A 66 -16.41 11.78 -5.54
N VAL A 67 -16.77 11.90 -6.82
CA VAL A 67 -16.07 11.23 -7.94
C VAL A 67 -14.70 11.84 -8.24
N SER A 68 -14.44 13.09 -7.84
CA SER A 68 -13.19 13.80 -8.12
C SER A 68 -12.05 13.55 -7.11
N ARG A 69 -12.23 12.63 -6.17
CA ARG A 69 -11.30 12.34 -5.06
C ARG A 69 -10.58 11.02 -5.22
#